data_AF-A0A7X4BM44-F1
#
_entry.id   AF-A0A7X4BM44-F1
#
_cell.length_a   1.000
_cell.length_b   1.000
_cell.length_c   1.000
_cell.angle_alpha   90.00
_cell.angle_beta   90.00
_cell.angle_gamma   90.00
#
_symmetry.space_group_name_H-M   'P 1'
#
loop_
_entity.id
_entity.type
_entity.pdbx_description
1 polymer ?
#
loop_
_entity_poly.entity_id
_entity_poly.type
_entity_poly.pdbx_seq_one_letter_code
_entity_poly.pdbx_strand_id
1 'polypeptide(L)' 'MGDSRFDVEPFLGQKEGQHFERKSMWHGPAGKKRPRDRQKVREEAAEYVAAFANADGGL' A
#
# COMPACT_ATOMS: atom_id res chain seq x y z
N MET A 1 3.40 -21.58 17.03
CA MET A 1 3.54 -20.14 16.73
C MET A 1 2.48 -19.81 15.70
N GLY A 2 1.44 -19.07 16.09
CA GLY A 2 0.38 -18.68 15.16
C GLY A 2 0.95 -17.76 14.10
N ASP A 3 0.70 -18.09 12.84
CA ASP A 3 0.96 -17.25 11.68
C ASP A 3 0.13 -15.97 11.83
N SER A 4 0.67 -14.95 12.49
CA SER A 4 0.00 -13.66 12.69
C SER A 4 0.05 -12.91 11.36
N ARG A 5 -0.80 -13.34 10.43
CA ARG A 5 -1.01 -12.63 9.18
C ARG A 5 -1.59 -11.27 9.51
N PHE A 6 -1.00 -10.24 8.93
CA PHE A 6 -1.50 -8.89 9.02
C PHE A 6 -2.91 -8.84 8.40
N ASP A 7 -3.91 -8.47 9.19
CA ASP A 7 -5.29 -8.32 8.72
C ASP A 7 -5.45 -6.98 8.00
N VAL A 8 -5.75 -7.05 6.70
CA VAL A 8 -5.94 -5.87 5.84
C VAL A 8 -7.39 -5.41 5.77
N GLU A 9 -8.36 -6.22 6.20
CA GLU A 9 -9.79 -5.94 6.02
C GLU A 9 -10.24 -4.60 6.61
N PRO A 10 -9.80 -4.19 7.83
CA PRO A 10 -10.20 -2.91 8.42
C PRO A 10 -9.78 -1.69 7.58
N PHE A 11 -8.73 -1.84 6.77
CA PHE A 11 -8.09 -0.76 6.03
C PHE A 11 -8.65 -0.57 4.62
N LEU A 12 -9.42 -1.54 4.10
CA LEU A 12 -9.96 -1.48 2.74
C LEU A 12 -10.93 -0.30 2.56
N GLY A 13 -11.72 0.03 3.58
CA GLY A 13 -12.69 1.14 3.56
C GLY A 13 -12.14 2.47 4.09
N GLN A 14 -10.94 2.47 4.68
CA GLN A 14 -10.38 3.67 5.30
C GLN A 14 -9.93 4.69 4.23
N LYS A 15 -10.05 5.98 4.54
CA LYS A 15 -9.49 7.04 3.71
C LYS A 15 -7.99 7.17 3.95
N GLU A 16 -7.22 7.32 2.88
CA GLU A 16 -5.79 7.62 2.92
C GLU A 16 -5.54 8.99 3.56
N GLY A 17 -4.37 9.15 4.16
CA GLY A 17 -3.95 10.36 4.86
C GLY A 17 -2.51 10.26 5.35
N GLN A 18 -2.14 11.14 6.29
CA GLN A 18 -0.76 11.31 6.75
C GLN A 18 -0.11 10.03 7.30
N HIS A 19 -0.89 9.08 7.80
CA HIS A 19 -0.40 7.84 8.42
C HIS A 19 -0.93 6.58 7.74
N PHE A 20 -1.60 6.71 6.59
CA PHE A 20 -2.16 5.57 5.88
C PHE A 20 -2.17 5.78 4.36
N GLU A 21 -1.53 4.87 3.63
CA GLU A 21 -1.40 4.92 2.18
C GLU A 21 -1.67 3.54 1.56
N ARG A 22 -2.41 3.47 0.44
CA ARG A 22 -2.65 2.18 -0.27
C ARG A 22 -2.03 2.18 -1.64
N LYS A 23 -1.14 1.22 -1.88
CA LYS A 23 -0.54 1.01 -3.20
C LYS A 23 -1.20 -0.16 -3.93
N SER A 24 -1.83 0.14 -5.07
CA SER A 24 -2.43 -0.87 -5.94
C SER A 24 -1.37 -1.50 -6.87
N MET A 25 -1.42 -2.82 -7.05
CA MET A 25 -0.68 -3.56 -8.08
C MET A 25 -1.32 -3.47 -9.48
N TRP A 26 -2.48 -2.82 -9.59
CA TRP A 26 -3.29 -2.74 -10.81
C TRP A 26 -3.59 -1.30 -11.18
N HIS A 27 -3.74 -1.04 -12.47
CA HIS A 27 -4.13 0.27 -13.00
C HIS A 27 -5.16 0.12 -14.13
N GLY A 28 -5.88 1.20 -14.44
CA GLY A 28 -6.91 1.23 -15.47
C GLY A 28 -8.34 1.05 -14.92
N PRO A 29 -9.37 1.17 -15.79
CA PRO A 29 -10.77 1.16 -15.37
C PRO A 29 -11.22 -0.22 -14.88
N ALA A 30 -12.32 -0.25 -14.13
CA ALA A 30 -12.94 -1.49 -13.67
C ALA A 30 -13.24 -2.44 -14.84
N GLY A 31 -12.97 -3.74 -14.67
CA GLY A 31 -13.10 -4.75 -15.73
C GLY A 31 -12.01 -4.73 -16.81
N LYS A 32 -11.13 -3.72 -16.85
CA LYS A 32 -9.99 -3.64 -17.79
C LYS A 32 -8.68 -3.31 -17.09
N LYS A 33 -8.55 -3.72 -15.82
CA LYS A 33 -7.34 -3.53 -15.02
C LYS A 33 -6.17 -4.27 -15.66
N ARG A 34 -5.01 -3.62 -15.67
CA ARG A 34 -3.74 -4.21 -16.09
C ARG A 34 -2.76 -4.23 -14.92
N PRO A 35 -1.90 -5.25 -14.83
CA PRO A 35 -0.88 -5.27 -13.79
C PRO A 35 0.07 -4.08 -14.01
N ARG A 36 0.49 -3.45 -12.91
CA ARG A 36 1.56 -2.46 -12.93
C ARG A 36 2.91 -3.16 -13.00
N ASP A 37 3.92 -2.42 -13.41
CA ASP A 37 5.31 -2.87 -13.30
C ASP A 37 5.68 -3.10 -11.83
N ARG A 38 6.19 -4.29 -11.51
CA ARG A 38 6.47 -4.70 -10.13
C ARG A 38 7.62 -3.92 -9.52
N GLN A 39 8.62 -3.54 -10.30
CA GLN A 39 9.76 -2.76 -9.82
C GLN A 39 9.30 -1.36 -9.45
N LYS A 40 8.50 -0.71 -10.31
CA LYS A 40 7.95 0.62 -10.03
C LYS A 40 7.08 0.65 -8.77
N VAL A 41 6.22 -0.35 -8.57
CA VAL A 41 5.40 -0.41 -7.35
C VAL A 41 6.27 -0.61 -6.11
N ARG A 42 7.35 -1.39 -6.21
CA ARG A 42 8.30 -1.59 -5.12
C ARG A 42 9.06 -0.31 -4.77
N GLU A 43 9.54 0.42 -5.78
CA GLU A 43 10.23 1.70 -5.59
C GLU A 43 9.31 2.71 -4.91
N GLU A 44 8.08 2.85 -5.40
CA GLU A 44 7.06 3.70 -4.78
C GLU A 44 6.79 3.29 -3.32
N ALA A 45 6.63 1.99 -3.04
CA ALA A 45 6.42 1.52 -1.67
C ALA A 45 7.63 1.85 -0.76
N ALA A 46 8.86 1.70 -1.26
CA ALA A 46 10.07 2.00 -0.50
C ALA A 46 10.18 3.49 -0.16
N GLU A 47 9.82 4.38 -1.08
CA GLU A 47 9.80 5.83 -0.83
C GLU A 47 8.83 6.20 0.30
N TYR A 48 7.62 5.64 0.29
CA TYR A 48 6.62 5.90 1.33
C TYR A 48 7.00 5.27 2.68
N VAL A 49 7.60 4.08 2.68
CA VAL A 49 8.15 3.48 3.90
C VAL A 49 9.23 4.38 4.50
N ALA A 50 10.14 4.92 3.67
CA ALA A 50 11.15 5.86 4.13
C ALA A 50 10.52 7.16 4.65
N ALA A 51 9.50 7.69 3.99
CA ALA A 51 8.78 8.87 4.45
C ALA A 51 8.11 8.63 5.82
N PHE A 52 7.42 7.51 5.99
CA PHE A 52 6.82 7.14 7.28
C PHE A 52 7.85 6.94 8.38
N ALA A 53 8.98 6.27 8.08
CA ALA A 53 10.04 6.03 9.05
C ALA A 53 10.69 7.32 9.56
N ASN A 54 10.75 8.36 8.72
CA ASN A 54 11.32 9.66 9.06
C ASN A 54 10.32 10.64 9.74
N ALA A 55 9.03 10.31 9.72
CA ALA A 55 7.98 11.06 10.40
C ALA A 55 7.56 10.34 11.69
N ASP A 56 6.26 10.20 11.95
CA ASP A 56 5.71 9.52 13.14
C ASP A 56 5.33 8.05 12.88
N GLY A 57 5.78 7.47 11.76
CA GLY A 57 5.31 6.18 11.27
C GLY A 57 4.00 6.26 10.49
N GLY A 58 3.58 5.11 9.97
CA GLY A 58 2.38 4.97 9.15
C GLY A 58 2.18 3.52 8.66
N LEU A 59 1.10 3.31 7.93
CA LEU A 59 0.71 2.04 7.31
C LEU A 59 0.59 2.16 5.79
#